data_AF-A0A843HKJ1-F1
#
_entry.id   AF-A0A843HKJ1-F1
#
_cell.length_a   1.000
_cell.length_b   1.000
_cell.length_c   1.000
_cell.angle_alpha   90.00
_cell.angle_beta   90.00
_cell.angle_gamma   90.00
#
_symmetry.space_group_name_H-M   'P 1'
#
loop_
_entity.id
_entity.type
_entity.pdbx_description
1 polymer ?
#
loop_
_entity_poly.entity_id
_entity_poly.type
_entity_poly.pdbx_seq_one_letter_code
_entity_poly.pdbx_strand_id
1 'polypeptide(L)'
;MAEKMEKIGTCAYCGQTRAIETIGEVTQAELDVMATERCLCQEAQAEKRKKAREAKIKEFIHKKFPYEKLAGEILMLVDCVLDSTFEDVTIKLYKDKVVRIWKDSDNYIRIKIKRTEDDELKA
;
A
#
# COMPACT_ATOMS: atom_id res chain seq x y z
N MET A 1 1.57 -18.22 33.99
CA MET A 1 0.17 -17.73 33.84
C MET A 1 0.30 -16.32 33.31
N ALA A 2 -0.26 -16.02 32.14
CA ALA A 2 -0.08 -14.72 31.52
C ALA A 2 -1.25 -13.83 31.96
N GLU A 3 -0.99 -12.86 32.84
CA GLU A 3 -1.98 -11.91 33.33
C GLU A 3 -2.40 -11.01 32.16
N LYS A 4 -3.66 -11.16 31.74
CA LYS A 4 -4.30 -10.25 30.79
C LYS A 4 -4.64 -8.98 31.54
N MET A 5 -4.09 -7.86 31.10
CA MET A 5 -4.37 -6.54 31.65
C MET A 5 -5.09 -5.72 30.59
N GLU A 6 -6.27 -5.21 30.92
CA GLU A 6 -7.00 -4.26 30.09
C GLU A 6 -6.43 -2.88 30.34
N LYS A 7 -5.74 -2.32 29.34
CA LYS A 7 -5.19 -0.97 29.42
C LYS A 7 -5.82 -0.08 28.36
N ILE A 8 -5.92 1.21 28.65
CA ILE A 8 -6.55 2.19 27.77
C ILE A 8 -5.47 2.81 26.89
N GLY A 9 -5.61 2.69 25.57
CA GLY A 9 -4.81 3.42 24.59
C GLY A 9 -5.64 4.50 23.92
N THR A 10 -4.99 5.58 23.49
CA THR A 10 -5.62 6.73 22.85
C THR A 10 -5.22 6.78 21.38
N CYS A 11 -6.18 7.01 20.49
CA CYS A 11 -5.87 7.21 19.10
C CYS A 11 -5.14 8.55 18.90
N ALA A 12 -3.94 8.52 18.33
CA ALA A 12 -3.12 9.71 18.07
C ALA A 12 -3.75 10.70 17.08
N TYR A 13 -4.70 10.25 16.25
CA TYR A 13 -5.38 11.09 15.26
C TYR A 13 -6.66 11.73 15.81
N CYS A 14 -7.59 10.92 16.34
CA CYS A 14 -8.91 11.40 16.77
C CYS A 14 -9.06 11.58 18.28
N GLY A 15 -8.05 11.21 19.09
CA GLY A 15 -8.10 11.29 20.54
C GLY A 15 -9.04 10.29 21.22
N GLN A 16 -9.67 9.37 20.49
CA GLN A 16 -10.56 8.38 21.10
C GLN A 16 -9.77 7.35 21.90
N THR A 17 -10.17 7.15 23.15
CA THR A 17 -9.65 6.11 24.03
C THR A 17 -10.32 4.76 23.75
N ARG A 18 -9.54 3.69 23.77
CA ARG A 18 -9.99 2.31 23.57
C ARG A 18 -9.32 1.37 24.56
N ALA A 19 -10.09 0.43 25.08
CA ALA A 19 -9.55 -0.67 25.89
C ALA A 19 -8.81 -1.65 24.97
N ILE A 20 -7.56 -1.94 25.30
CA ILE A 20 -6.69 -2.90 24.63
C ILE A 20 -6.30 -3.94 25.68
N GLU A 21 -6.67 -5.19 25.42
CA GLU A 21 -6.17 -6.33 26.20
C GLU A 21 -4.71 -6.58 25.82
N THR A 22 -3.81 -6.49 26.80
CA THR A 22 -2.39 -6.79 26.63
C THR A 22 -1.94 -7.79 27.66
N ILE A 23 -0.82 -8.44 27.37
CA ILE A 23 -0.24 -9.46 28.24
C ILE A 23 1.16 -8.97 28.59
N GLY A 24 1.36 -8.55 29.85
CA GLY A 24 2.63 -8.00 30.34
C GLY A 24 2.74 -6.47 30.32
N GLU A 25 3.94 -5.97 30.67
CA GLU A 25 4.27 -4.55 30.81
C GLU A 25 4.40 -3.85 29.45
N VAL A 26 3.27 -3.51 28.85
CA VAL A 26 3.23 -2.57 27.72
C VAL A 26 3.26 -1.12 28.21
N THR A 27 4.01 -0.28 27.49
CA THR A 27 4.06 1.16 27.71
C THR A 27 2.81 1.85 27.15
N GLN A 28 2.53 3.05 27.64
CA GLN A 28 1.39 3.86 27.18
C GLN A 28 1.51 4.18 25.69
N ALA A 29 2.71 4.47 25.20
CA ALA A 29 2.97 4.69 23.77
C ALA A 29 2.60 3.48 22.89
N GLU A 30 2.92 2.25 23.31
CA GLU A 30 2.51 1.03 22.60
C GLU A 30 0.99 0.86 22.59
N LEU A 31 0.32 1.19 23.70
CA LEU A 31 -1.14 1.17 23.79
C LEU A 31 -1.79 2.21 22.88
N ASP A 32 -1.25 3.42 22.83
CA ASP A 32 -1.71 4.49 21.94
C ASP A 32 -1.55 4.09 20.47
N VAL A 33 -0.44 3.43 20.11
CA VAL A 33 -0.24 2.86 18.77
C VAL A 33 -1.26 1.75 18.48
N MET A 34 -1.46 0.81 19.40
CA MET A 34 -2.45 -0.27 19.25
C MET A 34 -3.89 0.26 19.15
N ALA A 35 -4.23 1.26 19.95
CA ALA A 35 -5.52 1.94 19.89
C ALA A 35 -5.70 2.68 18.57
N THR A 36 -4.65 3.37 18.12
CA THR A 36 -4.60 4.05 16.82
C THR A 36 -4.78 3.08 15.66
N GLU A 37 -4.10 1.94 15.68
CA GLU A 37 -4.27 0.90 14.68
C GLU A 37 -5.67 0.32 14.70
N ARG A 38 -6.22 0.00 15.88
CA ARG A 38 -7.60 -0.52 15.96
C ARG A 38 -8.64 0.56 15.66
N CYS A 39 -8.27 1.84 15.70
CA CYS A 39 -9.20 2.94 15.51
C CYS A 39 -9.78 2.97 14.09
N LEU A 40 -11.06 3.32 14.02
CA LEU A 40 -11.83 3.41 12.78
C LEU A 40 -11.98 4.86 12.31
N CYS A 41 -11.24 5.81 12.88
CA CYS A 41 -11.28 7.20 12.45
C CYS A 41 -10.83 7.34 10.98
N GLN A 42 -11.32 8.38 10.32
CA GLN A 42 -11.14 8.55 8.87
C GLN A 42 -9.66 8.63 8.48
N GLU A 43 -8.83 9.29 9.29
CA GLU A 43 -7.38 9.41 9.07
C GLU A 43 -6.63 8.09 9.28
N ALA A 44 -6.87 7.38 10.38
CA ALA A 44 -6.24 6.07 10.62
C ALA A 44 -6.69 5.04 9.57
N GLN A 45 -7.96 5.07 9.15
CA GLN A 45 -8.43 4.26 8.04
C GLN A 45 -7.81 4.67 6.71
N ALA A 46 -7.59 5.96 6.45
CA ALA A 46 -6.96 6.41 5.22
C ALA A 46 -5.52 5.89 5.13
N GLU A 47 -4.73 6.02 6.19
CA GLU A 47 -3.37 5.49 6.28
C GLU A 47 -3.34 3.96 6.16
N LYS A 48 -4.23 3.24 6.86
CA LYS A 48 -4.36 1.78 6.72
C LYS A 48 -4.75 1.37 5.31
N ARG A 49 -5.69 2.06 4.69
CA ARG A 49 -6.10 1.81 3.31
C ARG A 49 -4.95 2.10 2.35
N LYS A 50 -4.16 3.15 2.60
CA LYS A 50 -2.97 3.49 1.79
C LYS A 50 -1.92 2.37 1.87
N LYS A 51 -1.51 1.98 3.08
CA LYS A 51 -0.59 0.86 3.30
C LYS A 51 -1.10 -0.47 2.74
N ALA A 52 -2.39 -0.78 2.92
CA ALA A 52 -2.99 -2.00 2.37
C ALA A 52 -3.05 -1.98 0.83
N ARG A 53 -3.26 -0.82 0.22
CA ARG A 53 -3.20 -0.65 -1.25
C ARG A 53 -1.77 -0.82 -1.74
N GLU A 54 -0.79 -0.19 -1.09
CA GLU A 54 0.62 -0.34 -1.44
C GLU A 54 1.08 -1.79 -1.35
N ALA A 55 0.68 -2.51 -0.29
CA ALA A 55 0.97 -3.94 -0.15
C ALA A 55 0.34 -4.74 -1.29
N LYS A 56 -0.92 -4.49 -1.64
CA LYS A 56 -1.59 -5.15 -2.78
C LYS A 56 -0.92 -4.84 -4.11
N ILE A 57 -0.47 -3.60 -4.31
CA ILE A 57 0.25 -3.17 -5.52
C ILE A 57 1.61 -3.86 -5.59
N LYS A 58 2.37 -3.89 -4.48
CA LYS A 58 3.64 -4.63 -4.37
C LYS A 58 3.46 -6.09 -4.73
N GLU A 59 2.48 -6.75 -4.11
CA GLU A 59 2.21 -8.16 -4.37
C GLU A 59 1.76 -8.40 -5.82
N PHE A 60 0.93 -7.53 -6.39
CA PHE A 60 0.52 -7.59 -7.78
C PHE A 60 1.69 -7.42 -8.75
N ILE A 61 2.58 -6.45 -8.49
CA ILE A 61 3.77 -6.19 -9.31
C ILE A 61 4.72 -7.39 -9.21
N HIS A 62 5.06 -7.88 -8.01
CA HIS A 62 5.91 -9.06 -7.84
C HIS A 62 5.33 -10.30 -8.52
N LYS A 63 4.00 -10.49 -8.48
CA LYS A 63 3.33 -11.61 -9.15
C LYS A 63 3.35 -11.49 -10.67
N LYS A 64 3.30 -10.27 -11.21
CA LYS A 64 3.32 -10.01 -12.66
C LYS A 64 4.72 -9.89 -13.25
N PHE A 65 5.68 -9.46 -12.44
CA PHE A 65 7.07 -9.23 -12.79
C PHE A 65 7.96 -10.08 -11.87
N PRO A 66 8.40 -11.26 -12.33
CA PRO A 66 9.26 -12.14 -11.54
C PRO A 66 10.67 -11.56 -11.32
N TYR A 67 11.02 -10.49 -12.03
CA TYR A 67 12.29 -9.78 -11.87
C TYR A 67 12.18 -8.72 -10.78
N GLU A 68 12.86 -8.95 -9.67
CA GLU A 68 12.85 -8.07 -8.49
C GLU A 68 13.30 -6.64 -8.79
N LYS A 69 14.34 -6.46 -9.61
CA LYS A 69 14.79 -5.12 -10.05
C LYS A 69 13.69 -4.37 -10.79
N LEU A 70 12.97 -5.05 -11.70
CA LEU A 70 11.91 -4.43 -12.47
C LEU A 70 10.70 -4.11 -11.59
N ALA A 71 10.37 -4.99 -10.65
CA ALA A 71 9.33 -4.74 -9.66
C ALA A 71 9.64 -3.50 -8.81
N GLY A 72 10.91 -3.35 -8.37
CA GLY A 72 11.39 -2.18 -7.64
C GLY A 72 11.26 -0.88 -8.45
N GLU A 73 11.68 -0.88 -9.71
CA GLU A 73 11.55 0.29 -10.61
C GLU A 73 10.08 0.70 -10.81
N ILE A 74 9.20 -0.27 -11.04
CA ILE A 74 7.75 -0.01 -11.21
C ILE A 74 7.17 0.56 -9.91
N LEU A 75 7.57 0.05 -8.75
CA LEU A 75 7.13 0.55 -7.45
C LEU A 75 7.60 1.98 -7.19
N MET A 76 8.82 2.33 -7.59
CA MET A 76 9.32 3.69 -7.48
C MET A 76 8.50 4.65 -8.36
N LEU A 77 8.14 4.22 -9.57
CA LEU A 77 7.28 5.01 -10.46
C LEU A 77 5.85 5.16 -9.94
N VAL A 78 5.32 4.14 -9.27
CA VAL A 78 4.03 4.22 -8.55
C VAL A 78 4.07 5.30 -7.47
N ASP A 79 5.18 5.41 -6.74
CA ASP A 79 5.38 6.42 -5.70
C ASP A 79 5.47 7.84 -6.31
N CYS A 80 6.18 8.01 -7.43
CA CYS A 80 6.23 9.29 -8.14
C CYS A 80 4.85 9.73 -8.68
N VAL A 81 3.98 8.79 -9.08
CA VAL A 81 2.59 9.11 -9.48
C VAL A 81 1.73 9.46 -8.26
N LEU A 82 1.98 8.85 -7.09
CA LEU A 82 1.30 9.21 -5.83
C LEU A 82 1.64 10.62 -5.39
N ASP A 83 2.94 10.95 -5.40
CA ASP A 83 3.48 12.27 -5.06
C ASP A 83 3.06 13.35 -6.06
N SER A 84 2.41 12.96 -7.16
CA SER A 84 1.99 13.84 -8.25
C SER A 84 3.17 14.47 -8.98
N THR A 85 4.35 13.83 -8.92
CA THR A 85 5.49 14.16 -9.77
C THR A 85 5.18 13.88 -11.24
N PHE A 86 4.38 12.84 -11.51
CA PHE A 86 3.87 12.49 -12.83
C PHE A 86 2.35 12.24 -12.79
N GLU A 87 1.62 12.73 -13.78
CA GLU A 87 0.17 12.45 -13.93
C GLU A 87 -0.08 11.01 -14.40
N ASP A 88 0.69 10.57 -15.39
CA ASP A 88 0.72 9.18 -15.86
C ASP A 88 2.11 8.74 -16.32
N VAL A 89 2.38 7.45 -16.16
CA VAL A 89 3.65 6.82 -16.53
C VAL A 89 3.34 5.60 -17.39
N THR A 90 4.00 5.50 -18.55
CA THR A 90 3.90 4.35 -19.45
C THR A 90 5.28 3.74 -19.67
N ILE A 91 5.45 2.49 -19.24
CA ILE A 91 6.69 1.71 -19.32
C ILE A 91 6.51 0.66 -20.42
N LYS A 92 7.35 0.71 -21.46
CA LYS A 92 7.43 -0.35 -22.47
C LYS A 92 8.52 -1.34 -22.05
N LEU A 93 8.14 -2.61 -21.91
CA LEU A 93 9.03 -3.70 -21.56
C LEU A 93 9.32 -4.57 -22.79
N TYR A 94 10.48 -5.22 -22.77
CA TYR A 94 10.87 -6.20 -23.79
C TYR A 94 9.90 -7.40 -23.78
N LYS A 95 9.47 -7.88 -24.96
CA LYS A 95 8.35 -8.84 -25.20
C LYS A 95 6.94 -8.24 -25.12
N ASP A 96 6.71 -7.09 -25.74
CA ASP A 96 5.37 -6.54 -25.97
C ASP A 96 4.50 -6.40 -24.72
N LYS A 97 5.12 -6.06 -23.60
CA LYS A 97 4.38 -5.73 -22.38
C LYS A 97 4.46 -4.23 -22.15
N VAL A 98 3.30 -3.59 -22.11
CA VAL A 98 3.20 -2.17 -21.78
C VAL A 98 2.52 -2.04 -20.43
N VAL A 99 3.20 -1.41 -19.48
CA VAL A 99 2.67 -1.10 -18.15
C VAL A 99 2.31 0.38 -18.14
N ARG A 100 1.05 0.70 -17.86
CA ARG A 100 0.60 2.07 -17.67
C ARG A 100 0.14 2.25 -16.24
N ILE A 101 0.63 3.30 -15.59
CA ILE A 101 0.34 3.68 -14.22
C ILE A 101 -0.22 5.10 -14.28
N TRP A 102 -1.40 5.34 -13.72
CA TRP A 102 -1.97 6.69 -13.67
C TRP A 102 -2.82 6.86 -12.42
N LYS A 103 -3.05 8.12 -12.07
CA LYS A 103 -3.91 8.53 -10.98
C LYS A 103 -5.34 8.73 -11.48
N ASP A 104 -6.30 8.08 -10.84
CA ASP A 104 -7.73 8.23 -11.13
C ASP A 104 -8.29 9.45 -10.40
N SER A 105 -9.42 10.00 -10.87
CA SER A 105 -10.05 11.20 -10.27
C SER A 105 -10.40 11.05 -8.78
N ASP A 106 -10.51 9.82 -8.29
CA ASP A 106 -10.78 9.50 -6.88
C ASP A 106 -9.49 9.40 -6.03
N ASN A 107 -8.33 9.81 -6.58
CA ASN A 107 -7.00 9.72 -5.97
C ASN A 107 -6.49 8.27 -5.78
N TYR A 108 -6.95 7.35 -6.66
CA TYR A 108 -6.50 5.94 -6.66
C TYR A 108 -5.49 5.72 -7.78
N ILE A 109 -4.46 4.92 -7.50
CA ILE A 109 -3.52 4.47 -8.53
C ILE A 109 -4.15 3.32 -9.31
N ARG A 110 -4.16 3.42 -10.64
CA ARG A 110 -4.51 2.33 -11.53
C ARG A 110 -3.28 1.87 -12.29
N ILE A 111 -3.09 0.55 -12.34
CA ILE A 111 -2.00 -0.11 -13.07
C ILE A 111 -2.64 -1.00 -14.13
N LYS A 112 -2.39 -0.70 -15.41
CA LYS A 112 -2.84 -1.50 -16.55
C LYS A 112 -1.64 -2.12 -17.23
N ILE A 113 -1.66 -3.45 -17.33
CA ILE A 113 -0.66 -4.20 -18.07
C ILE A 113 -1.31 -4.68 -19.35
N LYS A 114 -0.89 -4.14 -20.50
CA LYS A 114 -1.26 -4.65 -21.82
C LYS A 114 -0.19 -5.64 -22.28
N ARG A 115 -0.64 -6.73 -22.91
CA ARG A 115 0.19 -7.51 -23.83
C ARG A 115 -0.17 -7.03 -25.23
N THR A 116 0.79 -6.56 -26.00
CA THR A 116 0.66 -6.46 -27.45
C THR A 116 0.93 -7.89 -27.97
N GLU A 117 -0.04 -8.50 -28.63
CA GLU A 117 0.24 -9.65 -29.50
C GLU A 117 0.56 -9.04 -30.86
N ASP A 118 1.81 -8.64 -31.07
CA ASP A 118 2.32 -8.36 -32.40
C ASP A 118 3.04 -9.63 -32.87
N ASP A 119 2.27 -10.55 -33.44
CA ASP A 119 2.80 -11.68 -34.21
C ASP A 119 3.24 -11.12 -35.59
N GLU A 120 4.40 -10.46 -35.62
CA GLU A 120 5.07 -10.16 -36.89
C GLU A 120 5.89 -11.39 -37.31
N LEU A 121 5.26 -12.28 -38.08
CA LEU A 121 5.97 -13.27 -38.87
C LEU A 121 6.68 -12.53 -40.03
N LYS A 122 7.97 -12.22 -39.85
CA LYS A 122 8.85 -11.90 -41.00
C LYS A 122 9.17 -13.19 -41.74
N ALA A 123 8.46 -13.43 -42.84
CA ALA A 123 8.86 -14.35 -43.90
C ALA A 123 9.94 -13.72 -44.79
#